data_AF-A0A068US44-F1
#
_entry.id   AF-A0A068US44-F1
#
_cell.length_a   1.000
_cell.length_b   1.000
_cell.length_c   1.000
_cell.angle_alpha   90.00
_cell.angle_beta   90.00
_cell.angle_gamma   90.00
#
_symmetry.space_group_name_H-M   'P 1'
#
loop_
_entity.id
_entity.type
_entity.pdbx_description
1 polymer ?
#
loop_
_entity_poly.entity_id
_entity_poly.type
_entity_poly.pdbx_seq_one_letter_code
_entity_poly.pdbx_strand_id
1 'polypeptide(L)'
;MAAAKSAIGTGQTDISSLEPVKPADPHVIQIGQFVVEQCHHGKLLFVAVVGGFTWSVIGGNYYALIIENQDYEGATYLHKALVFETPDGVLKLIWHKK
;
A
#
# COMPACT_ATOMS: atom_id res chain seq x y z
N MET A 1 -8.91 41.53 -3.43
CA MET A 1 -8.28 40.40 -2.69
C MET A 1 -9.38 39.68 -1.94
N ALA A 2 -9.61 38.39 -2.20
CA ALA A 2 -10.54 37.58 -1.40
C ALA A 2 -10.17 36.08 -1.50
N ALA A 3 -9.73 35.57 -0.35
CA ALA A 3 -9.65 34.19 0.16
C ALA A 3 -9.37 33.02 -0.81
N ALA A 4 -8.14 32.50 -0.74
CA ALA A 4 -7.87 31.11 -1.05
C ALA A 4 -8.56 30.22 0.00
N LYS A 5 -9.51 29.39 -0.43
CA LYS A 5 -10.02 28.28 0.38
C LYS A 5 -8.89 27.28 0.57
N SER A 6 -8.23 27.39 1.72
CA SER A 6 -7.29 26.39 2.20
C SER A 6 -8.08 25.14 2.56
N ALA A 7 -8.19 24.20 1.61
CA ALA A 7 -8.60 22.83 1.88
C ALA A 7 -7.42 22.11 2.54
N ILE A 8 -7.06 22.51 3.76
CA ILE A 8 -6.29 21.65 4.66
C ILE A 8 -7.30 20.61 5.13
N GLY A 9 -7.40 19.51 4.39
CA GLY A 9 -8.01 18.30 4.91
C GLY A 9 -7.32 17.99 6.24
N THR A 10 -8.09 17.99 7.32
CA THR A 10 -7.65 17.63 8.66
C THR A 10 -7.10 16.21 8.61
N GLY A 11 -5.78 16.10 8.43
CA GLY A 11 -5.02 14.85 8.36
C GLY A 11 -4.89 14.20 9.73
N GLN A 12 -6.02 13.82 10.31
CA GLN A 12 -6.10 12.88 11.42
C GLN A 12 -7.08 11.80 10.99
N THR A 13 -6.56 10.82 10.26
CA THR A 13 -7.16 9.48 10.31
C THR A 13 -7.01 9.02 11.75
N ASP A 14 -8.12 8.90 12.47
CA ASP A 14 -8.12 8.28 13.79
C ASP A 14 -7.51 6.88 13.63
N ILE A 15 -6.54 6.51 14.49
CA ILE A 15 -5.96 5.16 14.47
C ILE A 15 -7.06 4.10 14.60
N SER A 16 -8.18 4.46 15.24
CA SER A 16 -9.38 3.64 15.39
C SER A 16 -10.09 3.31 14.06
N SER A 17 -9.81 4.03 12.97
CA SER A 17 -10.38 3.74 11.64
C SER A 17 -9.49 2.85 10.77
N LEU A 18 -8.37 2.34 11.31
CA LEU A 18 -7.51 1.40 10.61
C LEU A 18 -8.10 -0.01 10.72
N GLU A 19 -8.31 -0.65 9.57
CA GLU A 19 -8.72 -2.04 9.52
C GLU A 19 -7.52 -2.92 9.13
N PRO A 20 -7.35 -4.11 9.74
CA PRO A 20 -6.32 -5.04 9.29
C PRO A 20 -6.64 -5.51 7.86
N VAL A 21 -5.63 -5.56 6.99
CA VAL A 21 -5.81 -6.17 5.67
C VAL A 21 -6.04 -7.68 5.82
N LYS A 22 -6.76 -8.25 4.86
CA LYS A 22 -6.88 -9.71 4.71
C LYS A 22 -5.78 -10.18 3.74
N PRO A 23 -4.68 -10.79 4.21
CA PRO A 23 -3.51 -10.99 3.35
C PRO A 23 -3.74 -12.02 2.23
N ALA A 24 -4.68 -12.95 2.42
CA ALA A 24 -5.10 -13.92 1.42
C ALA A 24 -6.21 -13.39 0.48
N ASP A 25 -6.64 -12.14 0.63
CA ASP A 25 -7.62 -11.53 -0.27
C ASP A 25 -6.98 -11.31 -1.66
N PRO A 26 -7.60 -11.78 -2.76
CA PRO A 26 -7.05 -11.64 -4.10
C PRO A 26 -6.71 -10.19 -4.49
N HIS A 27 -7.50 -9.22 -4.03
CA HIS A 27 -7.26 -7.80 -4.29
C HIS A 27 -6.01 -7.30 -3.56
N VAL A 28 -5.86 -7.66 -2.29
CA VAL A 28 -4.69 -7.32 -1.48
C VAL A 28 -3.41 -7.95 -2.06
N ILE A 29 -3.51 -9.19 -2.58
CA ILE A 29 -2.41 -9.86 -3.28
C ILE A 29 -2.02 -9.10 -4.54
N GLN A 30 -2.98 -8.65 -5.36
CA GLN A 30 -2.71 -7.86 -6.56
C GLN A 30 -2.00 -6.55 -6.24
N ILE A 31 -2.41 -5.86 -5.16
CA ILE A 31 -1.73 -4.65 -4.68
C ILE A 31 -0.29 -4.98 -4.26
N GLY A 32 -0.07 -6.10 -3.54
CA GLY A 32 1.26 -6.57 -3.17
C GLY A 32 2.17 -6.84 -4.38
N GLN A 33 1.64 -7.51 -5.40
CA GLN A 33 2.37 -7.77 -6.65
C GLN A 33 2.74 -6.47 -7.38
N PHE A 34 1.80 -5.52 -7.45
CA PHE A 34 2.05 -4.18 -8.00
C PHE A 34 3.23 -3.49 -7.31
N VAL A 35 3.31 -3.55 -5.97
CA VAL A 35 4.44 -2.94 -5.24
C VAL A 35 5.78 -3.56 -5.65
N VAL A 36 5.84 -4.89 -5.76
CA VAL A 36 7.08 -5.61 -6.12
C VAL A 36 7.52 -5.25 -7.53
N GLU A 37 6.57 -5.19 -8.47
CA GLU A 37 6.84 -4.79 -9.85
C GLU A 37 7.41 -3.35 -9.92
N GLN A 38 6.82 -2.41 -9.16
CA GLN A 38 7.26 -1.02 -9.12
C GLN A 38 8.62 -0.81 -8.44
N CYS A 39 8.93 -1.57 -7.38
CA CYS A 39 10.12 -1.30 -6.55
C CYS A 39 11.34 -2.13 -6.94
N HIS A 40 11.13 -3.33 -7.47
CA HIS A 40 12.21 -4.30 -7.65
C HIS A 40 12.46 -4.65 -9.11
N HIS A 41 11.57 -4.30 -10.04
CA HIS A 41 11.74 -4.51 -11.49
C HIS A 41 12.30 -5.92 -11.83
N GLY A 42 11.76 -6.96 -11.17
CA GLY A 42 12.17 -8.36 -11.37
C GLY A 42 13.39 -8.84 -10.57
N LYS A 43 14.01 -8.00 -9.72
CA LYS A 43 15.12 -8.43 -8.83
C LYS A 43 14.65 -9.31 -7.68
N LEU A 44 13.42 -9.10 -7.23
CA LEU A 44 12.80 -9.87 -6.17
C LEU A 44 11.45 -10.39 -6.64
N LEU A 45 11.14 -11.61 -6.23
CA LEU A 45 9.88 -12.29 -6.48
C LEU A 45 8.91 -11.98 -5.33
N PHE A 46 7.66 -11.69 -5.68
CA PHE A 46 6.58 -11.59 -4.70
C PHE A 46 6.29 -12.98 -4.12
N VAL A 47 6.32 -13.12 -2.79
CA VAL A 47 5.93 -14.35 -2.10
C VAL A 47 4.51 -14.22 -1.56
N ALA A 48 4.29 -13.25 -0.67
CA ALA A 48 3.00 -13.04 -0.02
C ALA A 48 2.88 -11.63 0.57
N VAL A 49 1.64 -11.18 0.74
CA VAL A 49 1.35 -10.17 1.77
C VAL A 49 1.27 -10.91 3.10
N VAL A 50 2.04 -10.47 4.10
CA VAL A 50 2.06 -11.11 5.43
C VAL A 50 1.21 -10.36 6.46
N GLY A 51 0.83 -9.11 6.15
CA GLY A 51 -0.01 -8.30 7.01
C GLY A 51 -0.07 -6.85 6.56
N GLY A 52 -0.74 -6.01 7.34
CA GLY A 52 -0.90 -4.60 7.03
C GLY A 52 -2.20 -4.01 7.55
N PHE A 53 -2.42 -2.75 7.19
CA PHE A 53 -3.63 -2.00 7.51
C PHE A 53 -4.19 -1.32 6.26
N THR A 54 -5.51 -1.14 6.23
CA THR A 54 -6.21 -0.38 5.20
C THR A 54 -7.15 0.64 5.85
N TRP A 55 -7.37 1.74 5.16
CA TRP A 55 -8.36 2.74 5.55
C TRP A 55 -8.87 3.50 4.34
N SER A 56 -10.15 3.84 4.38
CA SER A 56 -10.79 4.65 3.35
C SER A 56 -10.65 6.13 3.67
N VAL A 57 -10.48 6.94 2.62
CA VAL A 57 -10.54 8.40 2.67
C VAL A 57 -11.47 8.90 1.56
N ILE A 58 -11.80 10.19 1.60
CA ILE A 58 -12.46 10.83 0.46
C ILE A 58 -11.51 10.72 -0.74
N GLY A 59 -11.90 9.95 -1.74
CA GLY A 59 -11.16 9.78 -2.98
C GLY A 59 -10.35 8.49 -3.11
N GLY A 60 -10.47 7.51 -2.20
CA GLY A 60 -9.84 6.20 -2.38
C GLY A 60 -9.54 5.45 -1.08
N ASN A 61 -8.74 4.39 -1.20
CA ASN A 61 -8.30 3.55 -0.10
C ASN A 61 -6.78 3.56 0.01
N TYR A 62 -6.27 3.62 1.23
CA TYR A 62 -4.86 3.37 1.50
C TYR A 62 -4.64 1.93 1.95
N TYR A 63 -3.49 1.38 1.57
CA TYR A 63 -3.02 0.06 1.96
C TYR A 63 -1.57 0.17 2.44
N ALA A 64 -1.37 0.06 3.75
CA ALA A 64 -0.06 -0.08 4.37
C ALA A 64 0.26 -1.58 4.50
N LEU A 65 1.07 -2.12 3.60
CA LEU A 65 1.33 -3.55 3.48
C LEU A 65 2.72 -3.93 4.01
N ILE A 66 2.80 -5.13 4.59
CA ILE A 66 4.05 -5.85 4.82
C ILE A 66 4.07 -7.00 3.82
N ILE A 67 5.10 -7.02 2.98
CA ILE A 67 5.22 -7.92 1.83
C ILE A 67 6.48 -8.75 2.02
N GLU A 68 6.34 -10.06 1.93
CA GLU A 68 7.46 -10.97 1.84
C GLU A 68 7.86 -11.14 0.39
N ASN A 69 9.17 -10.99 0.15
CA ASN A 69 9.80 -11.14 -1.14
C ASN A 69 10.94 -12.13 -1.05
N GLN A 70 11.33 -12.72 -2.17
CA GLN A 70 12.43 -13.67 -2.27
C GLN A 70 13.39 -13.27 -3.40
N ASP A 71 14.70 -13.40 -3.20
CA ASP A 71 15.67 -13.30 -4.29
C ASP A 71 15.84 -14.65 -5.03
N TYR A 72 16.62 -14.64 -6.10
CA TYR A 72 16.86 -15.85 -6.91
C TYR A 72 17.71 -16.91 -6.19
N GLU A 73 18.36 -16.55 -5.07
CA GLU A 73 19.14 -17.47 -4.23
C GLU A 73 18.28 -18.12 -3.14
N GLY A 74 17.03 -17.64 -2.98
CA GLY A 74 16.05 -18.17 -2.06
C GLY A 74 15.97 -17.42 -0.72
N ALA A 75 16.75 -16.35 -0.52
CA ALA A 75 16.69 -15.56 0.70
C ALA A 75 15.45 -14.66 0.71
N THR A 76 14.77 -14.60 1.87
CA THR A 76 13.53 -13.83 2.03
C THR A 76 13.76 -12.49 2.71
N TYR A 77 12.97 -11.49 2.30
CA TYR A 77 13.01 -10.13 2.83
C TYR A 77 11.59 -9.64 3.08
N LEU A 78 11.39 -8.92 4.18
CA LEU A 78 10.13 -8.23 4.47
C LEU A 78 10.26 -6.77 4.08
N HIS A 79 9.39 -6.31 3.19
CA HIS A 79 9.30 -4.91 2.78
C HIS A 79 7.99 -4.30 3.26
N LYS A 80 8.01 -3.01 3.54
CA LYS A 80 6.85 -2.22 3.92
C LYS A 80 6.52 -1.26 2.79
N ALA A 81 5.25 -1.16 2.45
CA ALA A 81 4.78 -0.28 1.40
C ALA A 81 3.49 0.43 1.78
N LEU A 82 3.31 1.62 1.24
CA LEU A 82 2.06 2.36 1.29
C LEU A 82 1.58 2.58 -0.13
N VAL A 83 0.40 2.06 -0.42
CA VAL A 83 -0.27 2.19 -1.72
C VAL A 83 -1.57 2.96 -1.53
N PHE A 84 -1.90 3.81 -2.49
CA PHE A 84 -3.19 4.44 -2.60
C PHE A 84 -3.92 3.91 -3.83
N GLU A 85 -5.13 3.43 -3.64
CA GLU A 85 -6.05 3.00 -4.68
C GLU A 85 -7.15 4.07 -4.85
N THR A 86 -7.29 4.61 -6.05
CA THR A 86 -8.37 5.54 -6.40
C THR A 86 -9.68 4.78 -6.65
N PRO A 87 -10.85 5.45 -6.68
CA PRO A 87 -12.14 4.77 -6.81
C PRO A 87 -12.35 4.09 -8.17
N ASP A 88 -11.56 4.48 -9.18
CA ASP A 88 -11.45 3.85 -10.50
C ASP A 88 -10.45 2.67 -10.54
N GLY A 89 -9.87 2.28 -9.40
CA GLY A 89 -8.98 1.12 -9.28
C GLY A 89 -7.52 1.39 -9.67
N VAL A 90 -7.12 2.66 -9.85
CA VAL A 90 -5.73 2.99 -10.19
C VAL A 90 -4.87 2.94 -8.92
N LEU A 91 -3.84 2.09 -8.96
CA LEU A 91 -2.87 1.95 -7.89
C LEU A 91 -1.74 2.97 -8.03
N LYS A 92 -1.40 3.63 -6.92
CA LYS A 92 -0.27 4.56 -6.80
C LYS A 92 0.58 4.17 -5.62
N LEU A 93 1.85 3.84 -5.88
CA LEU A 93 2.82 3.64 -4.82
C LEU A 93 3.19 4.99 -4.20
N ILE A 94 2.89 5.17 -2.91
CA ILE A 94 3.17 6.40 -2.17
C ILE A 94 4.52 6.32 -1.48
N TRP A 95 4.84 5.14 -0.92
CA TRP A 95 6.06 4.92 -0.18
C TRP A 95 6.45 3.44 -0.15
N HIS A 96 7.74 3.16 -0.11
CA HIS A 96 8.29 1.82 0.02
C HIS A 96 9.59 1.83 0.83
N LYS A 97 9.78 0.83 1.68
CA LYS A 97 11.00 0.64 2.47
C LYS A 97 11.29 -0.84 2.72
N LYS A 98 12.58 -1.16 2.70
CA LYS A 98 13.12 -2.45 3.14
C LYS A 98 13.22 -2.53 4.67
#